data_AF-A0A7W5XXG5-F1
#
_entry.id   AF-A0A7W5XXG5-F1
#
_cell.length_a   1.000
_cell.length_b   1.000
_cell.length_c   1.000
_cell.angle_alpha   90.00
_cell.angle_beta   90.00
_cell.angle_gamma   90.00
#
_symmetry.space_group_name_H-M   'P 1'
#
loop_
_entity.id
_entity.type
_entity.pdbx_description
1 polymer ?
#
loop_
_entity_poly.entity_id
_entity_poly.type
_entity_poly.pdbx_seq_one_letter_code
_entity_poly.pdbx_strand_id
1 'polypeptide(L)'
;MTQHWRIYLARGIPPGAILDFSAAEFALQVAINLRYCLNLVRPTSDCIELVELVLLRARNYGEARMGHSPQSFAEAEEALANATRLLEIELEYCAKRGTRDSCDQAA
;
A
#
# COMPACT_ATOMS: atom_id res chain seq x y z
N MET A 1 7.61 -14.17 -13.70
CA MET A 1 7.65 -14.17 -12.22
C MET A 1 6.32 -13.71 -11.70
N THR A 2 5.67 -14.51 -10.87
CA THR A 2 4.43 -14.17 -10.18
C THR A 2 4.70 -12.94 -9.31
N GLN A 3 3.92 -11.86 -9.48
CA GLN A 3 4.14 -10.61 -8.73
C GLN A 3 3.64 -10.76 -7.28
N HIS A 4 4.43 -11.44 -6.45
CA HIS A 4 4.09 -11.78 -5.07
C HIS A 4 3.75 -10.55 -4.21
N TRP A 5 4.28 -9.37 -4.54
CA TRP A 5 3.95 -8.12 -3.88
C TRP A 5 2.47 -7.71 -4.04
N ARG A 6 1.79 -8.07 -5.15
CA ARG A 6 0.36 -7.75 -5.37
C ARG A 6 -0.53 -8.36 -4.29
N ILE A 7 -0.16 -9.55 -3.78
CA ILE A 7 -0.90 -10.22 -2.70
C ILE A 7 -0.84 -9.40 -1.42
N TYR A 8 0.33 -8.88 -1.07
CA TYR A 8 0.51 -8.08 0.12
C TYR A 8 -0.16 -6.71 -0.02
N LEU A 9 -0.07 -6.08 -1.19
CA LEU A 9 -0.76 -4.82 -1.45
C LEU A 9 -2.29 -4.97 -1.34
N ALA A 10 -2.86 -6.03 -1.92
CA ALA A 10 -4.29 -6.31 -1.82
C ALA A 10 -4.77 -6.56 -0.37
N ARG A 11 -3.90 -7.10 0.49
CA ARG A 11 -4.19 -7.28 1.92
C ARG A 11 -4.12 -5.98 2.73
N GLY A 12 -3.62 -4.89 2.15
CA GLY A 12 -3.68 -3.54 2.73
C GLY A 12 -4.99 -2.81 2.45
N ILE A 13 -5.86 -3.36 1.60
CA ILE A 13 -7.17 -2.78 1.32
C ILE A 13 -8.09 -2.99 2.54
N PRO A 14 -8.88 -1.96 2.94
CA PRO A 14 -9.76 -2.10 4.08
C PRO A 14 -10.68 -3.31 3.95
N PRO A 15 -10.80 -4.14 5.00
CA PRO A 15 -11.84 -5.15 5.02
C PRO A 15 -13.21 -4.45 5.02
N GLY A 16 -14.24 -5.12 4.50
CA GLY A 16 -15.63 -4.67 4.58
C GLY A 16 -16.12 -4.50 6.02
N ALA A 17 -17.44 -4.53 6.26
CA ALA A 17 -17.99 -4.34 7.61
C ALA A 17 -17.42 -5.37 8.62
N ILE A 18 -16.53 -4.91 9.51
CA ILE A 18 -16.01 -5.63 10.67
C ILE A 18 -16.58 -4.93 11.90
N LEU A 19 -17.18 -5.71 12.79
CA LEU A 19 -17.82 -5.21 14.02
C LEU A 19 -16.82 -4.63 15.02
N ASP A 20 -15.65 -5.25 15.17
CA ASP A 20 -14.60 -4.85 16.13
C ASP A 20 -13.42 -4.17 15.43
N PHE A 21 -13.68 -3.16 14.59
CA PHE A 21 -12.62 -2.46 13.86
C PHE A 21 -11.73 -1.62 14.79
N SER A 22 -10.41 -1.75 14.66
CA SER A 22 -9.42 -0.91 15.31
C SER A 22 -8.58 -0.17 14.27
N ALA A 23 -8.59 1.17 14.34
CA ALA A 23 -7.80 2.01 13.45
C ALA A 23 -6.29 1.72 13.57
N ALA A 24 -5.81 1.47 14.79
CA ALA A 24 -4.40 1.18 15.06
C ALA A 24 -3.98 -0.19 14.50
N GLU A 25 -4.80 -1.23 14.70
CA GLU A 25 -4.51 -2.57 14.16
C GLU A 25 -4.56 -2.57 12.63
N PHE A 26 -5.52 -1.85 12.05
CA PHE A 26 -5.59 -1.66 10.60
C PHE A 26 -4.32 -0.99 10.05
N ALA A 27 -3.91 0.15 10.63
CA ALA A 27 -2.72 0.87 10.19
C ALA A 27 -1.44 0.01 10.35
N LEU A 28 -1.34 -0.77 11.42
CA LEU A 28 -0.23 -1.70 11.64
C LEU A 28 -0.20 -2.80 10.58
N GLN A 29 -1.34 -3.40 10.27
CA GLN A 29 -1.46 -4.44 9.25
C GLN A 29 -1.08 -3.91 7.86
N VAL A 30 -1.51 -2.70 7.52
CA VAL A 30 -1.10 -2.01 6.29
C VAL A 30 0.41 -1.82 6.27
N ALA A 31 1.01 -1.27 7.34
CA ALA A 31 2.46 -1.05 7.42
C ALA A 31 3.27 -2.34 7.21
N ILE A 32 2.84 -3.45 7.81
CA ILE A 32 3.47 -4.77 7.64
C ILE A 32 3.42 -5.20 6.17
N ASN A 33 2.26 -5.08 5.53
CA ASN A 33 2.09 -5.45 4.13
C ASN A 33 2.94 -4.59 3.19
N LEU A 34 3.01 -3.26 3.42
CA LEU A 34 3.85 -2.36 2.64
C LEU A 34 5.33 -2.70 2.76
N ARG A 35 5.79 -3.07 3.96
CA ARG A 35 7.17 -3.55 4.18
C ARG A 35 7.45 -4.80 3.35
N TYR A 36 6.52 -5.75 3.27
CA TYR A 36 6.68 -6.92 2.40
C TYR A 36 6.74 -6.54 0.91
N CYS A 37 5.91 -5.60 0.46
CA CYS A 37 5.98 -5.10 -0.92
C CYS A 37 7.37 -4.55 -1.24
N LEU A 38 7.92 -3.69 -0.38
CA LEU A 38 9.23 -3.08 -0.57
C LEU A 38 10.38 -4.09 -0.59
N ASN A 39 10.30 -5.16 0.22
CA ASN A 39 11.32 -6.21 0.25
C ASN A 39 11.31 -7.11 -1.00
N LEU A 40 10.25 -7.07 -1.82
CA LEU A 40 10.09 -7.90 -3.01
C LEU A 40 10.46 -7.19 -4.31
N VAL A 41 10.86 -5.92 -4.22
CA VAL A 41 11.31 -5.11 -5.35
C VAL A 41 12.60 -4.38 -5.00
N ARG A 42 13.20 -3.70 -5.98
CA ARG A 42 14.26 -2.72 -5.74
C ARG A 42 13.61 -1.32 -5.75
N PRO A 43 13.22 -0.77 -4.58
CA PRO A 43 12.40 0.43 -4.54
C PRO A 43 13.16 1.68 -5.00
N THR A 44 12.43 2.57 -5.66
CA THR A 44 12.82 3.96 -5.97
C THR A 44 12.52 4.88 -4.79
N SER A 45 12.98 6.13 -4.84
CA SER A 45 12.54 7.19 -3.91
C SER A 45 11.02 7.32 -3.91
N ASP A 46 10.44 7.34 -5.11
CA ASP A 46 9.01 7.53 -5.32
C ASP A 46 8.20 6.39 -4.70
N CYS A 47 8.73 5.17 -4.74
CA CYS A 47 8.12 4.02 -4.08
C CYS A 47 8.07 4.19 -2.54
N ILE A 48 9.11 4.79 -1.94
CA ILE A 48 9.14 5.06 -0.50
C ILE A 48 8.14 6.16 -0.14
N GLU A 49 8.11 7.26 -0.90
CA GLU A 49 7.15 8.36 -0.69
C GLU A 49 5.70 7.88 -0.82
N LEU A 50 5.40 7.04 -1.80
CA LEU A 50 4.07 6.47 -2.00
C LEU A 50 3.68 5.49 -0.88
N VAL A 51 4.63 4.74 -0.32
CA VAL A 51 4.37 3.90 0.88
C VAL A 51 4.01 4.76 2.09
N GLU A 52 4.73 5.84 2.33
CA GLU A 52 4.43 6.78 3.41
C GLU A 52 3.05 7.42 3.21
N LEU A 53 2.72 7.80 1.97
CA LEU A 53 1.40 8.31 1.62
C LEU A 53 0.30 7.28 1.89
N VAL A 54 0.46 6.03 1.47
CA VAL A 54 -0.53 4.96 1.74
C VAL A 54 -0.70 4.76 3.24
N LEU A 55 0.39 4.75 4.02
CA LEU A 55 0.32 4.60 5.47
C LEU A 55 -0.42 5.76 6.14
N LEU A 56 -0.18 7.00 5.69
CA LEU A 56 -0.91 8.17 6.16
C LEU A 56 -2.42 8.06 5.83
N ARG A 57 -2.76 7.69 4.59
CA ARG A 57 -4.17 7.53 4.18
C ARG A 57 -4.86 6.38 4.92
N ALA A 58 -4.14 5.30 5.24
CA ALA A 58 -4.68 4.20 6.02
C ALA A 58 -5.02 4.62 7.46
N ARG A 59 -4.19 5.46 8.08
CA ARG A 59 -4.51 6.05 9.40
C ARG A 59 -5.76 6.92 9.30
N ASN A 60 -5.83 7.82 8.32
CA ASN A 60 -6.99 8.70 8.15
C ASN A 60 -8.28 7.91 7.89
N TYR A 61 -8.21 6.85 7.08
CA TYR A 61 -9.33 5.93 6.86
C TYR A 61 -9.77 5.29 8.17
N GLY A 62 -8.82 4.78 8.97
CA GLY A 62 -9.12 4.16 10.26
C GLY A 62 -9.83 5.13 11.21
N GLU A 63 -9.32 6.35 11.35
CA GLU A 63 -9.94 7.39 12.20
C GLU A 63 -11.31 7.82 11.67
N ALA A 64 -11.47 8.00 10.35
CA ALA A 64 -12.77 8.35 9.75
C ALA A 64 -13.80 7.24 9.94
N ARG A 65 -13.39 5.97 9.85
CA ARG A 65 -14.25 4.81 10.10
C ARG A 65 -14.71 4.71 11.55
N MET A 66 -13.86 5.09 12.49
CA MET A 66 -14.19 5.16 13.93
C MET A 66 -15.01 6.41 14.30
N GLY A 67 -15.24 7.33 13.36
CA GLY A 67 -15.92 8.60 13.63
C GLY A 67 -15.05 9.61 14.39
N HIS A 68 -13.73 9.42 14.41
CA HIS A 68 -12.77 10.29 15.10
C HIS A 68 -12.16 11.36 14.18
N SER A 69 -12.42 11.29 12.88
CA SER A 69 -11.90 12.26 11.89
C SER A 69 -12.98 13.26 11.48
N PRO A 70 -12.62 14.54 11.26
CA PRO A 70 -13.52 15.50 10.61
C PRO A 70 -13.70 15.23 9.10
N GLN A 71 -12.82 14.43 8.49
CA GLN A 71 -12.95 14.00 7.09
C GLN A 71 -14.06 12.96 6.95
N SER A 72 -14.86 13.02 5.87
CA SER A 72 -15.87 12.00 5.62
C SER A 72 -15.25 10.63 5.34
N PHE A 73 -15.94 9.56 5.75
CA PHE A 73 -15.45 8.20 5.53
C PHE A 73 -15.24 7.89 4.04
N ALA A 74 -16.16 8.33 3.17
CA ALA A 74 -16.07 8.13 1.72
C ALA A 74 -14.83 8.83 1.12
N GLU A 75 -14.53 10.05 1.53
CA GLU A 75 -13.32 10.76 1.07
C GLU A 75 -12.05 10.08 1.56
N ALA A 76 -12.05 9.56 2.80
CA ALA A 76 -10.90 8.86 3.35
C ALA A 76 -10.66 7.52 2.63
N GLU A 77 -11.74 6.82 2.28
CA GLU A 77 -11.70 5.59 1.47
C GLU A 77 -11.15 5.84 0.06
N GLU A 78 -11.68 6.85 -0.63
CA GLU A 78 -11.21 7.24 -1.96
C GLU A 78 -9.74 7.66 -1.94
N ALA A 79 -9.33 8.46 -0.95
CA ALA A 79 -7.94 8.90 -0.82
C ALA A 79 -6.97 7.73 -0.60
N LEU A 80 -7.37 6.74 0.21
CA LEU A 80 -6.59 5.51 0.41
C LEU A 80 -6.52 4.67 -0.87
N ALA A 81 -7.64 4.50 -1.58
CA ALA A 81 -7.68 3.77 -2.84
C ALA A 81 -6.76 4.41 -3.89
N ASN A 82 -6.82 5.72 -4.04
CA ASN A 82 -5.97 6.47 -4.97
C ASN A 82 -4.48 6.35 -4.64
N ALA A 83 -4.10 6.51 -3.37
CA ALA A 83 -2.71 6.33 -2.94
C ALA A 83 -2.22 4.89 -3.20
N THR A 84 -3.05 3.89 -2.91
CA THR A 84 -2.73 2.47 -3.14
C THR A 84 -2.54 2.18 -4.63
N ARG A 85 -3.37 2.79 -5.48
CA ARG A 85 -3.27 2.65 -6.94
C ARG A 85 -1.98 3.26 -7.50
N LEU A 86 -1.56 4.41 -7.01
CA LEU A 86 -0.28 5.02 -7.39
C LEU A 86 0.90 4.13 -6.98
N LEU A 87 0.88 3.60 -5.76
CA LEU A 87 1.91 2.68 -5.29
C LEU A 87 1.95 1.39 -6.13
N GLU A 88 0.80 0.85 -6.53
CA GLU A 88 0.74 -0.33 -7.40
C GLU A 88 1.47 -0.10 -8.74
N ILE A 89 1.25 1.06 -9.36
CA ILE A 89 1.90 1.44 -10.61
C ILE A 89 3.41 1.49 -10.44
N GLU A 90 3.89 2.11 -9.36
CA GLU A 90 5.32 2.25 -9.09
C GLU A 90 5.98 0.92 -8.73
N LEU A 91 5.30 0.06 -7.96
CA LEU A 91 5.77 -1.30 -7.67
C LEU A 91 5.87 -2.15 -8.95
N GLU A 92 4.92 -2.00 -9.88
CA GLU A 92 4.97 -2.66 -11.18
C GLU A 92 6.13 -2.16 -12.03
N TYR A 93 6.41 -0.86 -12.01
CA TYR A 93 7.58 -0.28 -12.65
C TYR A 93 8.89 -0.83 -12.05
N CYS A 94 9.02 -0.82 -10.72
CA CYS A 94 10.19 -1.35 -10.00
C CYS A 94 10.44 -2.83 -10.32
N ALA A 95 9.37 -3.65 -10.36
CA ALA A 95 9.48 -5.07 -10.68
C ALA A 95 9.99 -5.31 -12.11
N LYS A 96 9.48 -4.55 -13.09
CA LYS A 96 9.92 -4.66 -14.50
C LYS A 96 11.36 -4.21 -14.68
N ARG A 97 11.80 -3.16 -13.98
CA ARG A 97 13.19 -2.70 -13.99
C ARG A 97 14.14 -3.77 -13.45
N GLY A 98 13.82 -4.36 -12.30
CA GLY A 98 14.63 -5.44 -11.70
C GLY A 98 14.81 -6.64 -12.64
N THR A 99 13.81 -6.98 -13.46
CA THR A 99 13.95 -8.04 -14.46
C THR A 99 14.83 -7.67 -15.66
N ARG A 100 14.85 -6.40 -16.09
CA ARG A 100 15.72 -5.94 -17.19
C ARG A 100 17.18 -5.96 -16.77
N ASP A 101 17.50 -5.40 -15.61
CA ASP A 101 18.87 -5.37 -15.06
C ASP A 101 19.43 -6.80 -14.89
N SER A 102 18.59 -7.79 -14.56
CA SER A 102 19.00 -9.20 -14.42
C SER A 102 19.27 -9.90 -15.76
N CYS A 103 18.63 -9.49 -16.86
CA CYS A 103 18.89 -10.04 -18.19
C CYS A 103 20.19 -9.48 -18.77
N ASP A 104 20.45 -8.18 -18.57
CA ASP A 104 21.65 -7.51 -19.08
C ASP A 104 22.94 -7.98 -18.36
N GLN A 105 22.83 -8.54 -17.15
CA GLN A 105 23.95 -9.16 -16.44
C GLN A 105 24.24 -10.61 -16.83
N ALA A 106 23.36 -11.24 -17.63
CA ALA A 106 23.47 -12.65 -18.03
C ALA A 106 23.88 -12.86 -19.50
N ALA A 107 24.21 -11.77 -20.22
CA ALA A 107 24.70 -11.76 -21.60
C ALA A 107 26.16 -11.30 -21.66
#